data_AF-A0A0T7A654-F1
#
_entry.id   AF-A0A0T7A654-F1
#
_cell.length_a   1.000
_cell.length_b   1.000
_cell.length_c   1.000
_cell.angle_alpha   90.00
_cell.angle_beta   90.00
_cell.angle_gamma   90.00
#
_symmetry.space_group_name_H-M   'P 1'
#
loop_
_entity.id
_entity.type
_entity.pdbx_description
1 polymer ?
#
loop_
_entity_poly.entity_id
_entity_poly.type
_entity_poly.pdbx_seq_one_letter_code
_entity_poly.pdbx_strand_id
1 'polypeptide(L)'
;MKASEFLAKFCQAGYLDFMSTMNISLPDYLKSFVDEQVAGRGYGTSSEYIRELIRRDQDRLTLRSLLLDGASSAQTAPADADYFTGLRDRARGRQSK
;
A
#
# COMPACT_ATOMS: atom_id res chain seq x y z
N MET A 1 51.18 19.65 -14.33
CA MET A 1 50.86 19.56 -12.89
C MET A 1 49.77 20.58 -12.57
N LYS A 2 48.52 20.14 -12.51
CA LYS A 2 47.50 20.60 -11.55
C LYS A 2 46.30 19.68 -11.74
N ALA A 3 46.25 18.69 -10.86
CA ALA A 3 45.08 17.89 -10.59
C ALA A 3 44.06 18.75 -9.84
N SER A 4 42.79 18.64 -10.22
CA SER A 4 41.67 18.90 -9.32
C SER A 4 40.46 18.14 -9.86
N GLU A 5 40.28 16.94 -9.32
CA GLU A 5 39.00 16.25 -9.28
C GLU A 5 37.98 17.13 -8.55
N PHE A 6 36.76 17.22 -9.07
CA PHE A 6 35.60 17.33 -8.20
C PHE A 6 34.45 16.52 -8.80
N LEU A 7 34.32 15.31 -8.25
CA LEU A 7 33.22 14.39 -8.37
C LEU A 7 31.88 15.08 -8.09
N ALA A 8 30.98 15.13 -9.08
CA ALA A 8 29.54 15.21 -8.85
C ALA A 8 28.73 14.92 -10.13
N LYS A 9 28.76 13.67 -10.61
CA LYS A 9 27.69 13.13 -11.49
C LYS A 9 27.33 11.70 -11.09
N PHE A 10 27.11 11.48 -9.79
CA PHE A 10 26.74 10.17 -9.24
C PHE A 10 25.40 10.17 -8.47
N CYS A 11 24.51 11.13 -8.72
CA CYS A 11 23.19 11.18 -8.06
C CYS A 11 22.00 11.24 -9.04
N GLN A 12 22.16 10.86 -10.30
CA GLN A 12 21.05 10.76 -11.25
C GLN A 12 20.73 9.31 -11.61
N ALA A 13 20.76 8.43 -10.60
CA ALA A 13 20.27 7.07 -10.70
C ALA A 13 19.14 6.89 -9.69
N GLY A 14 17.89 6.87 -10.18
CA GLY A 14 16.80 6.19 -9.46
C GLY A 14 15.62 7.01 -8.94
N TYR A 15 15.28 8.18 -9.49
CA TYR A 15 13.98 8.83 -9.18
C TYR A 15 13.35 9.50 -10.41
N LEU A 16 13.31 8.77 -11.53
CA LEU A 16 12.26 8.99 -12.52
C LEU A 16 11.24 7.86 -12.31
N ASP A 17 10.52 7.92 -11.20
CA ASP A 17 9.21 7.27 -11.16
C ASP A 17 8.36 8.11 -12.11
N PHE A 18 8.37 7.73 -13.39
CA PHE A 18 7.68 8.46 -14.44
C PHE A 18 6.20 8.32 -14.14
N MET A 19 5.64 9.32 -13.47
CA MET A 19 4.20 9.39 -13.18
C MET A 19 3.48 9.33 -14.53
N SER A 20 3.01 8.13 -14.87
CA SER A 20 2.27 7.91 -16.09
C SER A 20 0.94 8.64 -15.94
N THR A 21 0.67 9.56 -16.86
CA THR A 21 -0.55 10.36 -16.83
C THR A 21 -1.71 9.54 -17.38
N MET A 22 -2.86 9.64 -16.73
CA MET A 22 -4.11 9.01 -17.18
C MET A 22 -5.20 10.07 -17.19
N ASN A 23 -5.74 10.35 -18.38
CA ASN A 23 -6.86 11.26 -18.56
C ASN A 23 -8.19 10.49 -18.45
N ILE A 24 -9.12 10.99 -17.64
CA ILE A 24 -10.43 10.37 -17.43
C ILE A 24 -11.51 11.43 -17.66
N SER A 25 -12.54 11.08 -18.44
CA SER A 25 -13.76 11.89 -18.56
C SER A 25 -14.78 11.41 -17.53
N LEU A 26 -15.36 12.35 -16.78
CA LEU A 26 -16.37 12.08 -15.76
C LEU A 26 -17.66 12.83 -16.11
N PRO A 27 -18.85 12.23 -15.91
CA PRO A 27 -20.10 12.98 -15.87
C PRO A 27 -20.07 14.05 -14.79
N ASP A 28 -20.83 15.14 -14.98
CA ASP A 28 -20.81 16.31 -14.09
C ASP A 28 -20.99 15.95 -12.61
N TYR A 29 -21.92 15.04 -12.30
CA TYR A 29 -22.18 14.63 -10.92
C TYR A 29 -20.96 13.95 -10.25
N LEU A 30 -20.17 13.16 -11.00
CA LEU A 30 -18.95 12.55 -10.47
C LEU A 30 -17.85 13.60 -10.31
N LYS A 31 -17.76 14.55 -11.24
CA LYS A 31 -16.81 15.66 -11.13
C LYS A 31 -17.09 16.48 -9.86
N SER A 32 -18.34 16.89 -9.64
CA SER A 32 -18.74 17.63 -8.44
C SER A 32 -18.42 16.87 -7.16
N PHE A 33 -18.70 15.57 -7.12
CA PHE A 33 -18.36 14.74 -5.97
C PHE A 33 -16.84 14.74 -5.70
N VAL A 34 -16.01 14.57 -6.73
CA VAL A 34 -14.55 14.61 -6.59
C VAL A 34 -14.08 15.98 -6.09
N ASP A 35 -14.63 17.07 -6.63
CA ASP A 35 -14.28 18.44 -6.22
C ASP A 35 -14.60 18.68 -4.73
N GLU A 36 -15.74 18.18 -4.23
CA GLU A 36 -16.08 18.23 -2.80
C GLU A 36 -15.09 17.45 -1.93
N GLN A 37 -14.65 16.26 -2.39
CA GLN A 37 -13.66 15.48 -1.64
C GLN A 37 -12.32 16.20 -1.58
N VAL A 38 -11.91 16.85 -2.68
CA VAL A 38 -10.68 17.64 -2.74
C VAL A 38 -10.75 18.82 -1.76
N ALA A 39 -11.83 19.59 -1.78
CA ALA A 39 -12.02 20.73 -0.89
C ALA A 39 -12.13 20.34 0.60
N GLY A 40 -12.81 19.23 0.91
CA GLY A 40 -13.15 18.86 2.28
C GLY A 40 -12.15 17.96 3.00
N ARG A 41 -11.32 17.20 2.28
CA ARG A 41 -10.45 16.17 2.87
C ARG A 41 -8.95 16.43 2.73
N GLY A 42 -8.58 17.64 2.30
CA GLY A 42 -7.17 18.06 2.23
C GLY A 42 -6.38 17.48 1.06
N TYR A 43 -7.05 16.98 0.01
CA TYR A 43 -6.36 16.64 -1.24
C TYR A 43 -6.03 17.93 -2.01
N GLY A 44 -4.86 17.98 -2.64
CA GLY A 44 -4.43 19.13 -3.44
C GLY A 44 -4.99 19.12 -4.87
N THR A 45 -5.36 17.95 -5.40
CA THR A 45 -5.89 17.81 -6.77
C THR A 45 -6.88 16.65 -6.90
N SER A 46 -7.74 16.69 -7.92
CA SER A 46 -8.62 15.57 -8.30
C SER A 46 -7.82 14.29 -8.59
N SER A 47 -6.68 14.40 -9.29
CA SER A 47 -5.81 13.26 -9.58
C SER A 47 -5.24 12.61 -8.34
N GLU A 48 -5.02 13.38 -7.27
CA GLU A 48 -4.57 12.83 -5.99
C GLU A 48 -5.67 12.05 -5.29
N TYR A 49 -6.89 12.60 -5.24
CA TYR A 49 -8.04 11.89 -4.71
C TYR A 49 -8.29 10.57 -5.45
N ILE A 50 -8.24 10.59 -6.78
CA ILE A 50 -8.45 9.39 -7.60
C ILE A 50 -7.34 8.36 -7.39
N ARG A 51 -6.07 8.77 -7.29
CA ARG A 51 -4.96 7.86 -6.98
C ARG A 51 -5.14 7.17 -5.63
N GLU A 52 -5.57 7.92 -4.63
CA GLU A 52 -5.86 7.37 -3.31
C GLU A 52 -7.06 6.41 -3.33
N LEU A 53 -8.11 6.74 -4.10
CA LEU A 53 -9.26 5.85 -4.27
C LEU A 53 -8.87 4.52 -4.90
N ILE A 54 -7.98 4.53 -5.91
CA ILE A 54 -7.46 3.33 -6.56
C ILE A 54 -6.65 2.47 -5.57
N ARG A 55 -5.79 3.08 -4.74
CA ARG A 55 -5.04 2.34 -3.70
C ARG A 55 -5.97 1.64 -2.71
N ARG A 56 -7.01 2.34 -2.26
CA ARG A 56 -8.01 1.75 -1.35
C ARG A 56 -8.77 0.60 -2.00
N ASP A 57 -9.08 0.70 -3.30
CA ASP A 57 -9.71 -0.41 -4.02
C ASP A 57 -8.75 -1.61 -4.11
N GLN A 58 -7.48 -1.38 -4.42
CA GLN A 58 -6.45 -2.41 -4.44
C GLN A 58 -6.30 -3.11 -3.08
N ASP A 59 -6.31 -2.35 -1.98
CA ASP A 59 -6.26 -2.91 -0.62
C ASP A 59 -7.48 -3.78 -0.32
N ARG A 60 -8.68 -3.34 -0.74
CA ARG A 60 -9.92 -4.11 -0.58
C ARG A 60 -9.89 -5.42 -1.38
N LEU A 61 -9.39 -5.38 -2.62
CA LEU A 61 -9.23 -6.56 -3.45
C LEU A 61 -8.21 -7.53 -2.87
N THR A 62 -7.10 -7.01 -2.35
CA THR A 62 -6.06 -7.81 -1.67
C THR A 62 -6.64 -8.51 -0.44
N LEU A 63 -7.34 -7.77 0.43
CA LEU A 63 -7.99 -8.34 1.60
C LEU A 63 -9.03 -9.40 1.21
N ARG A 64 -9.84 -9.13 0.18
CA ARG A 64 -10.82 -10.10 -0.32
C ARG A 64 -10.14 -11.39 -0.77
N SER A 65 -9.02 -11.30 -1.48
CA SER A 65 -8.25 -12.48 -1.91
C SER A 65 -7.80 -13.29 -0.70
N LEU A 66 -7.19 -12.65 0.30
CA LEU A 66 -6.71 -13.33 1.51
C LEU A 66 -7.84 -14.02 2.29
N LEU A 67 -9.02 -13.41 2.34
CA LEU A 67 -10.19 -14.03 2.98
C LEU A 67 -10.68 -15.27 2.22
N LEU A 68 -10.68 -15.23 0.89
CA LEU A 68 -11.05 -16.38 0.06
C LEU A 68 -10.01 -17.51 0.17
N ASP A 69 -8.72 -17.16 0.17
CA ASP A 69 -7.64 -18.13 0.37
C ASP A 69 -7.74 -18.79 1.75
N GLY A 70 -7.99 -18.00 2.79
CA GLY A 70 -8.22 -18.49 4.15
C GLY A 70 -9.47 -19.38 4.25
N ALA A 71 -10.59 -18.99 3.63
CA ALA A 71 -11.81 -19.79 3.61
C ALA A 71 -11.66 -21.11 2.84
N SER A 72 -10.79 -21.14 1.83
CA SER A 72 -10.49 -22.33 1.04
C SER A 72 -9.42 -23.22 1.69
N SER A 73 -8.75 -22.75 2.73
CA SER A 73 -7.73 -23.52 3.44
C SER A 73 -8.35 -24.64 4.30
N ALA A 74 -7.55 -25.67 4.60
CA ALA A 74 -7.98 -26.75 5.47
C ALA A 74 -8.32 -26.22 6.87
N GLN A 75 -9.50 -26.58 7.38
CA GLN A 75 -9.87 -26.22 8.75
C GLN A 75 -8.91 -26.89 9.75
N THR A 76 -8.41 -26.09 10.69
CA THR A 76 -7.60 -26.58 11.80
C THR A 76 -8.46 -26.83 13.03
N ALA A 77 -7.86 -27.43 14.06
CA ALA A 77 -8.47 -27.47 15.39
C ALA A 77 -8.84 -26.05 15.88
N PRO A 78 -9.87 -25.91 16.74
CA PRO A 78 -10.23 -24.64 17.33
C PRO A 78 -9.03 -23.93 17.96
N ALA A 79 -8.95 -22.61 17.78
CA ALA A 79 -7.95 -21.77 18.43
C ALA A 79 -8.37 -21.50 19.89
N ASP A 80 -8.20 -22.49 20.75
CA ASP A 80 -8.53 -22.44 22.17
C ASP A 80 -7.37 -21.93 23.06
N ALA A 81 -7.56 -21.93 24.37
CA ALA A 81 -6.56 -21.45 25.32
C ALA A 81 -5.24 -22.25 25.26
N ASP A 82 -5.32 -23.56 25.01
CA ASP A 82 -4.15 -24.44 24.95
C ASP A 82 -3.37 -24.20 23.67
N TYR A 83 -4.07 -24.01 22.54
CA TYR A 83 -3.48 -23.57 21.27
C TYR A 83 -2.63 -22.31 21.45
N PHE A 84 -3.19 -21.26 22.08
CA PHE A 84 -2.46 -20.01 22.28
C PHE A 84 -1.34 -20.12 23.33
N THR A 85 -1.47 -20.99 24.33
CA THR A 85 -0.41 -21.26 25.31
C THR A 85 0.79 -21.93 24.63
N GLY A 86 0.56 -23.01 23.87
CA GLY A 86 1.60 -23.65 23.08
C GLY A 86 2.20 -22.74 22.00
N LEU A 87 1.43 -21.82 21.43
CA LEU A 87 1.95 -20.80 20.51
C LEU A 87 2.93 -19.84 21.21
N ARG A 88 2.59 -19.35 22.41
CA ARG A 88 3.45 -18.45 23.19
C ARG A 88 4.73 -19.12 23.66
N ASP A 89 4.65 -20.37 24.09
CA ASP A 89 5.82 -21.12 24.55
C ASP A 89 6.80 -21.38 23.40
N ARG A 90 6.29 -21.71 22.20
CA ARG A 90 7.12 -21.80 20.99
C ARG A 90 7.77 -20.49 20.60
N ALA A 91 7.06 -19.37 20.70
CA ALA A 91 7.59 -18.05 20.38
C ALA A 91 8.73 -17.65 21.34
N ARG A 92 8.56 -17.90 22.65
CA ARG A 92 9.58 -17.64 23.68
C ARG A 92 10.80 -18.56 23.52
N GLY A 93 10.59 -19.84 23.22
CA GLY A 93 11.67 -20.79 22.97
C GLY A 93 12.55 -20.44 21.76
N ARG A 94 11.99 -19.73 20.77
CA ARG A 94 12.74 -19.23 19.61
C ARG A 94 13.62 -18.01 19.88
N GLN A 95 13.33 -17.22 20.92
CA GLN A 95 14.14 -16.04 21.28
C GLN A 95 15.38 -16.38 22.11
N SER A 96 15.49 -17.61 22.61
CA SER A 96 16.62 -18.06 23.44
C SER A 96 17.79 -18.64 22.61
N LYS A 97 17.90 -18.31 21.32
CA LYS A 97 18.95 -18.84 20.43
C LYS A 97 19.54 -17.74 19.56
#